data_AF-A0A077YZ80-F1
#
_entry.id   AF-A0A077YZ80-F1
#
_cell.length_a   1.000
_cell.length_b   1.000
_cell.length_c   1.000
_cell.angle_alpha   90.00
_cell.angle_beta   90.00
_cell.angle_gamma   90.00
#
_symmetry.space_group_name_H-M   'P 1'
#
loop_
_entity.id
_entity.type
_entity.pdbx_description
1 polymer ?
#
loop_
_entity_poly.entity_id
_entity_poly.type
_entity_poly.pdbx_seq_one_letter_code
_entity_poly.pdbx_strand_id
1 'polypeptide(L)'
;MAGQQFTIENCQSCKIFVLDRTASIIIDDCQDCQIVLGPCSGSVFIRNSLDCRLWVLCQQFRIRDCRKLQVSLYCQSSPSLESSRSIEFTCLQISYYQLDGEWLSCNQLPFSSTVSSCCSLSFPHWPLCAAGLKTLNNYWAHAHDFSADESLTANFLCSCEVRLA
;
A
#
# COMPACT_ATOMS: atom_id res chain seq x y z
N MET A 1 9.30 16.13 3.92
CA MET A 1 9.08 15.09 4.95
C MET A 1 10.35 14.28 5.21
N ALA A 2 11.21 14.05 4.22
CA ALA A 2 12.61 13.64 4.42
C ALA A 2 12.82 12.38 5.28
N GLY A 3 11.87 11.43 5.25
CA GLY A 3 11.95 10.17 6.00
C GLY A 3 11.57 10.30 7.48
N GLN A 4 10.79 11.31 7.84
CA GLN A 4 10.18 11.40 9.18
C GLN A 4 8.84 10.68 9.23
N GLN A 5 8.33 10.48 10.45
CA GLN A 5 6.95 10.04 10.65
C GLN A 5 5.98 11.11 10.16
N PHE A 6 4.87 10.67 9.57
CA PHE A 6 3.75 11.53 9.18
C PHE A 6 2.45 10.98 9.75
N THR A 7 1.50 11.86 10.03
CA THR A 7 0.24 11.50 10.67
C THR A 7 -0.91 12.20 9.96
N ILE A 8 -1.96 11.44 9.63
CA ILE A 8 -3.20 11.91 9.02
C ILE A 8 -4.33 11.56 10.00
N GLU A 9 -4.99 12.56 10.56
CA GLU A 9 -6.01 12.34 11.60
C GLU A 9 -7.25 13.19 11.34
N ASN A 10 -8.42 12.68 11.69
CA ASN A 10 -9.70 13.41 11.71
C ASN A 10 -10.04 14.10 10.38
N CYS A 11 -9.75 13.43 9.25
CA CYS A 11 -10.05 13.93 7.93
C CYS A 11 -11.37 13.33 7.41
N GLN A 12 -12.23 14.17 6.82
CA GLN A 12 -13.48 13.72 6.21
C GLN A 12 -13.62 14.27 4.80
N SER A 13 -14.03 13.42 3.85
CA SER A 13 -14.28 13.81 2.45
C SER A 13 -13.07 14.50 1.79
N CYS A 14 -11.87 14.02 2.10
CA CYS A 14 -10.61 14.63 1.70
C CYS A 14 -9.86 13.80 0.66
N LYS A 15 -9.09 14.48 -0.19
CA LYS A 15 -8.07 13.85 -1.04
C LYS A 15 -6.70 14.28 -0.56
N ILE A 16 -5.89 13.34 -0.10
CA ILE A 16 -4.63 13.59 0.60
C ILE A 16 -3.51 12.94 -0.19
N PHE A 17 -2.49 13.73 -0.53
CA PHE A 17 -1.34 13.30 -1.30
C PHE A 17 -0.07 13.57 -0.50
N VAL A 18 0.57 12.51 -0.02
CA VAL A 18 1.82 12.53 0.74
C VAL A 18 2.91 11.98 -0.17
N LEU A 19 3.35 12.75 -1.17
CA LEU A 19 4.25 12.30 -2.23
C LEU A 19 5.73 12.60 -1.90
N ASP A 20 6.18 12.12 -0.74
CA ASP A 20 7.57 12.18 -0.29
C ASP A 20 7.85 10.95 0.56
N ARG A 21 9.13 10.62 0.76
CA ARG A 21 9.55 9.52 1.61
C ARG A 21 9.24 9.78 3.09
N THR A 22 8.71 8.76 3.76
CA THR A 22 8.36 8.78 5.19
C THR A 22 8.97 7.59 5.94
N ALA A 23 9.21 7.72 7.24
CA ALA A 23 9.62 6.59 8.08
C ALA A 23 8.44 5.71 8.51
N SER A 24 7.33 6.35 8.87
CA SER A 24 6.08 5.70 9.23
C SER A 24 4.92 6.63 8.93
N ILE A 25 3.74 6.06 8.69
CA ILE A 25 2.51 6.84 8.51
C ILE A 25 1.43 6.26 9.40
N ILE A 26 0.80 7.11 10.20
CA ILE A 26 -0.39 6.77 10.98
C ILE A 26 -1.58 7.49 10.36
N ILE A 27 -2.67 6.75 10.14
CA ILE A 27 -3.92 7.28 9.59
C ILE A 27 -5.04 6.93 10.57
N ASP A 28 -5.57 7.89 11.31
CA ASP A 28 -6.63 7.65 12.28
C ASP A 28 -7.88 8.47 11.97
N ASP A 29 -9.04 7.91 12.31
CA ASP A 29 -10.33 8.61 12.35
C ASP A 29 -10.67 9.32 11.03
N CYS A 30 -10.32 8.69 9.90
CA CYS A 30 -10.56 9.22 8.56
C CYS A 30 -11.80 8.59 7.93
N GLN A 31 -12.66 9.40 7.30
CA GLN A 31 -13.90 8.94 6.69
C GLN A 31 -14.05 9.48 5.26
N ASP A 32 -14.46 8.66 4.30
CA ASP A 32 -14.65 9.09 2.89
C ASP A 32 -13.39 9.76 2.31
N CYS A 33 -12.21 9.18 2.54
CA CYS A 33 -10.94 9.78 2.12
C CYS A 33 -10.25 8.99 1.00
N GLN A 34 -9.59 9.73 0.10
CA GLN A 34 -8.67 9.16 -0.88
C GLN A 34 -7.24 9.56 -0.48
N ILE A 35 -6.40 8.58 -0.18
CA ILE A 35 -5.08 8.82 0.40
C ILE A 35 -4.02 8.16 -0.48
N VAL A 36 -3.14 8.98 -1.07
CA VAL A 36 -2.01 8.52 -1.87
C VAL A 36 -0.73 8.78 -1.09
N LEU A 37 0.02 7.72 -0.80
CA LEU A 37 1.25 7.78 -0.04
C LEU A 37 2.43 7.43 -0.94
N GLY A 38 3.48 8.25 -0.84
CA GLY A 38 4.81 7.93 -1.31
C GLY A 38 5.42 6.78 -0.51
N PRO A 39 6.67 6.41 -0.83
CA PRO A 39 7.33 5.27 -0.21
C PRO A 39 7.55 5.51 1.29
N CYS A 40 7.10 4.54 2.08
CA CYS A 40 7.33 4.50 3.51
C CYS A 40 8.39 3.43 3.83
N SER A 41 9.51 3.84 4.42
CA SER A 41 10.61 2.92 4.78
C SER A 41 10.29 2.04 5.99
N GLY A 42 9.15 2.26 6.65
CA GLY A 42 8.67 1.45 7.77
C GLY A 42 7.21 1.08 7.59
N SER A 43 6.41 1.30 8.62
CA SER A 43 5.01 0.88 8.65
C SER A 43 4.04 1.99 8.29
N VAL A 44 2.99 1.61 7.56
CA VAL A 44 1.76 2.39 7.46
C VAL A 44 0.69 1.69 8.28
N PHE A 45 0.06 2.41 9.21
CA PHE A 45 -0.97 1.89 10.09
C PHE A 45 -2.23 2.75 10.00
N ILE A 46 -3.32 2.18 9.50
CA ILE A 46 -4.63 2.82 9.49
C ILE A 46 -5.54 2.28 10.61
N ARG A 47 -6.19 3.18 11.35
CA ARG A 47 -7.11 2.84 12.43
C ARG A 47 -8.40 3.64 12.37
N ASN A 48 -9.48 3.08 12.94
CA ASN A 48 -10.76 3.76 13.16
C ASN A 48 -11.32 4.48 11.92
N SER A 49 -11.05 3.96 10.73
CA SER A 49 -11.33 4.66 9.47
C SER A 49 -12.38 3.91 8.65
N LEU A 50 -13.19 4.67 7.91
CA LEU A 50 -14.37 4.16 7.19
C LEU A 50 -14.42 4.70 5.77
N ASP A 51 -14.67 3.82 4.80
CA ASP A 51 -14.93 4.21 3.40
C ASP A 51 -13.75 4.98 2.78
N CYS A 52 -12.53 4.49 2.99
CA CYS A 52 -11.32 5.12 2.48
C CYS A 52 -10.68 4.30 1.35
N ARG A 53 -10.14 5.00 0.36
CA ARG A 53 -9.32 4.41 -0.71
C ARG A 53 -7.87 4.82 -0.53
N LEU A 54 -6.96 3.85 -0.51
CA LEU A 54 -5.54 4.06 -0.24
C LEU A 54 -4.67 3.52 -1.36
N TRP A 55 -3.60 4.25 -1.67
CA TRP A 55 -2.48 3.78 -2.48
C TRP A 55 -1.22 3.85 -1.62
N VAL A 56 -0.67 2.69 -1.30
CA VAL A 56 0.35 2.55 -0.25
C VAL A 56 1.54 1.73 -0.75
N LEU A 57 2.74 2.30 -0.59
CA LEU A 57 4.03 1.66 -0.80
C LEU A 57 4.79 1.66 0.53
N CYS A 58 4.92 0.52 1.21
CA CYS A 58 5.55 0.47 2.53
C CYS A 58 6.25 -0.86 2.85
N GLN A 59 6.88 -0.98 4.01
CA GLN A 59 7.43 -2.28 4.46
C GLN A 59 6.38 -3.14 5.16
N GLN A 60 5.62 -2.53 6.07
CA GLN A 60 4.56 -3.21 6.83
C GLN A 60 3.27 -2.42 6.71
N PHE A 61 2.18 -3.09 6.39
CA PHE A 61 0.85 -2.48 6.35
C PHE A 61 -0.05 -3.08 7.42
N ARG A 62 -0.62 -2.23 8.27
CA ARG A 62 -1.51 -2.64 9.36
C ARG A 62 -2.85 -1.92 9.27
N ILE A 63 -3.91 -2.64 9.58
CA ILE A 63 -5.28 -2.15 9.62
C ILE A 63 -5.89 -2.56 10.96
N ARG A 64 -6.53 -1.62 11.66
CA ARG A 64 -7.31 -1.94 12.87
C ARG A 64 -8.62 -1.16 12.93
N ASP A 65 -9.71 -1.79 13.35
CA ASP A 65 -11.02 -1.11 13.55
C ASP A 65 -11.50 -0.33 12.31
N CYS A 66 -11.21 -0.83 11.10
CA CYS A 66 -11.56 -0.16 9.85
C CYS A 66 -12.66 -0.89 9.08
N ARG A 67 -13.41 -0.14 8.26
CA ARG A 67 -14.47 -0.71 7.42
C ARG A 67 -14.47 -0.11 6.02
N LYS A 68 -14.80 -0.92 5.01
CA LYS A 68 -14.90 -0.49 3.61
C LYS A 68 -13.61 0.21 3.15
N LEU A 69 -12.49 -0.50 3.19
CA LEU A 69 -11.23 0.03 2.67
C LEU A 69 -10.94 -0.57 1.30
N GLN A 70 -10.55 0.28 0.35
CA GLN A 70 -9.98 -0.17 -0.92
C GLN A 70 -8.50 0.20 -0.94
N VAL A 71 -7.63 -0.80 -0.86
CA VAL A 71 -6.20 -0.61 -0.68
C VAL A 71 -5.45 -1.15 -1.90
N SER A 72 -4.93 -0.25 -2.72
CA SER A 72 -3.88 -0.57 -3.69
C SER A 72 -2.55 -0.61 -2.95
N LEU A 73 -2.00 -1.80 -2.75
CA LEU A 73 -0.93 -2.04 -1.78
C LEU A 73 0.29 -2.69 -2.42
N TYR A 74 1.46 -2.13 -2.14
CA TYR A 74 2.70 -2.88 -2.06
C TYR A 74 3.20 -2.86 -0.62
N CYS A 75 3.42 -4.04 -0.05
CA CYS A 75 4.19 -4.18 1.16
C CYS A 75 5.07 -5.42 1.16
N GLN A 76 6.24 -5.33 1.79
CA GLN A 76 7.21 -6.43 1.82
C GLN A 76 6.74 -7.61 2.66
N SER A 77 6.10 -7.34 3.79
CA SER A 77 5.48 -8.37 4.63
C SER A 77 4.02 -8.58 4.25
N SER A 78 3.46 -9.73 4.64
CA SER A 78 2.00 -9.91 4.65
C SER A 78 1.35 -8.79 5.49
N PRO A 79 0.26 -8.17 5.02
CA PRO A 79 -0.45 -7.15 5.79
C PRO A 79 -1.15 -7.79 6.99
N SER A 80 -1.36 -7.02 8.06
CA SER A 80 -2.07 -7.47 9.25
C SER A 80 -3.38 -6.70 9.44
N LEU A 81 -4.47 -7.41 9.66
CA LEU A 81 -5.81 -6.89 9.88
C LEU A 81 -6.27 -7.27 11.29
N GLU A 82 -6.96 -6.37 11.96
CA GLU A 82 -7.55 -6.60 13.27
C GLU A 82 -8.89 -5.87 13.36
N SER A 83 -9.94 -6.54 13.84
CA SER A 83 -11.28 -5.96 14.04
C SER A 83 -11.83 -5.18 12.83
N SER A 84 -11.50 -5.60 11.60
CA SER A 84 -11.75 -4.84 10.37
C SER A 84 -12.56 -5.65 9.36
N ARG A 85 -13.42 -5.00 8.57
CA ARG A 85 -14.32 -5.69 7.61
C ARG A 85 -14.46 -4.98 6.28
N SER A 86 -14.77 -5.73 5.23
CA SER A 86 -14.93 -5.20 3.86
C SER A 86 -13.66 -4.49 3.37
N ILE A 87 -12.52 -5.16 3.52
CA ILE A 87 -11.22 -4.67 3.04
C ILE A 87 -10.95 -5.28 1.68
N GLU A 88 -10.64 -4.47 0.68
CA GLU A 88 -10.33 -4.90 -0.67
C GLU A 88 -8.88 -4.59 -1.00
N PHE A 89 -8.07 -5.60 -1.30
CA PHE A 89 -6.69 -5.41 -1.74
C PHE A 89 -6.56 -5.53 -3.26
N THR A 90 -5.83 -4.60 -3.84
CA THR A 90 -5.40 -4.62 -5.24
C THR A 90 -3.89 -4.39 -5.32
N CYS A 91 -3.29 -4.78 -6.43
CA CYS A 91 -1.88 -4.54 -6.66
C CYS A 91 -1.63 -3.04 -6.92
N LEU A 92 -0.56 -2.48 -6.34
CA LEU A 92 -0.30 -1.04 -6.38
C LEU A 92 -0.03 -0.54 -7.81
N GLN A 93 -0.76 0.51 -8.22
CA GLN A 93 -0.56 1.21 -9.49
C GLN A 93 -0.50 2.72 -9.24
N ILE A 94 0.72 3.24 -8.97
CA ILE A 94 0.99 4.68 -8.84
C ILE A 94 2.29 5.05 -9.54
N SER A 95 2.40 6.31 -10.00
CA SER A 95 3.62 6.86 -10.56
C SER A 95 3.65 8.37 -10.42
N TYR A 96 4.80 8.92 -10.03
CA TYR A 96 5.10 10.36 -10.02
C TYR A 96 6.62 10.58 -10.11
N TYR A 97 7.02 11.81 -10.43
CA TYR A 97 8.38 12.21 -10.87
C TYR A 97 9.55 11.76 -9.96
N GLN A 98 9.31 11.47 -8.69
CA GLN A 98 10.35 11.16 -7.70
C GLN A 98 10.24 9.75 -7.10
N LEU A 99 9.19 9.01 -7.46
CA LEU A 99 8.83 7.75 -6.81
C LEU A 99 9.96 6.72 -6.81
N ASP A 100 10.65 6.54 -7.93
CA ASP A 100 11.74 5.55 -8.02
C ASP A 100 12.94 5.91 -7.15
N GLY A 101 13.35 7.18 -7.18
CA GLY A 101 14.48 7.67 -6.37
C GLY A 101 14.16 7.60 -4.88
N GLU A 102 12.94 7.96 -4.50
CA GLU A 102 12.47 7.87 -3.12
C GLU A 102 12.36 6.42 -2.67
N TRP A 103 11.83 5.51 -3.49
CA TRP A 103 11.71 4.09 -3.16
C TRP A 103 13.07 3.44 -2.97
N LEU A 104 14.03 3.70 -3.86
CA LEU A 104 15.41 3.23 -3.72
C LEU A 104 16.04 3.73 -2.41
N SER A 105 15.75 4.97 -2.01
CA SER A 105 16.26 5.51 -0.75
C SER A 105 15.62 4.87 0.50
N CYS A 106 14.34 4.52 0.43
CA CYS A 106 13.60 3.85 1.50
C CYS A 106 13.93 2.36 1.61
N ASN A 107 14.32 1.76 0.49
CA ASN A 107 14.44 0.33 0.33
C ASN A 107 15.86 -0.01 -0.11
N GLN A 108 16.79 -0.05 0.85
CA GLN A 108 18.20 -0.42 0.64
C GLN A 108 18.39 -1.90 0.29
N LEU A 109 17.46 -2.51 -0.43
CA LEU A 109 17.60 -3.88 -0.87
C LEU A 109 18.61 -3.93 -2.03
N PRO A 110 19.48 -4.96 -2.07
CA PRO A 110 20.35 -5.19 -3.23
C PRO A 110 19.56 -5.54 -4.50
N PHE A 111 18.29 -5.92 -4.36
CA PHE A 111 17.38 -6.21 -5.47
C PHE A 111 16.43 -5.03 -5.67
N SER A 112 16.82 -4.12 -6.55
CA SER A 112 16.02 -2.98 -7.01
C SER A 112 14.72 -3.45 -7.66
N SER A 113 13.64 -3.59 -6.88
CA SER A 113 12.28 -3.60 -7.42
C SER A 113 11.92 -2.18 -7.84
N THR A 114 12.38 -1.75 -9.02
CA THR A 114 12.09 -0.42 -9.56
C THR A 114 10.59 -0.28 -9.76
N VAL A 115 10.00 0.80 -9.22
CA VAL A 115 8.55 1.07 -9.30
C VAL A 115 8.14 1.42 -10.74
N SER A 116 9.03 2.07 -11.49
CA SER A 116 8.79 2.66 -12.81
C SER A 116 8.39 1.71 -13.93
N SER A 117 8.65 0.40 -13.84
CA SER A 117 8.58 -0.45 -15.04
C SER A 117 7.17 -0.61 -15.62
N CYS A 118 6.11 -0.28 -14.90
CA CYS A 118 4.74 -0.42 -15.42
C CYS A 118 4.21 0.83 -16.15
N CYS A 119 4.78 2.01 -15.91
CA CYS A 119 4.22 3.26 -16.44
C CYS A 119 4.81 3.67 -17.79
N SER A 120 5.82 2.96 -18.29
CA SER A 120 6.36 3.15 -19.65
C SER A 120 5.50 2.49 -20.73
N LEU A 121 4.18 2.73 -20.75
CA LEU A 121 3.32 2.42 -21.90
C LEU A 121 3.43 3.47 -23.02
N SER A 122 4.57 4.15 -23.17
CA SER A 122 4.73 5.16 -24.23
C SER A 122 6.01 5.09 -25.05
N PHE A 123 6.94 4.16 -24.82
CA PHE A 123 8.09 4.00 -25.73
C PHE A 123 8.51 2.54 -25.91
N PRO A 124 8.50 2.01 -27.13
CA PRO A 124 8.85 0.62 -27.40
C PRO A 124 10.35 0.49 -27.67
N HIS A 125 11.20 0.53 -26.64
CA HIS A 125 12.57 0.02 -26.75
C HIS A 125 13.18 -0.26 -25.37
N TRP A 126 13.63 -1.51 -25.18
CA TRP A 126 14.49 -2.04 -24.10
C TRP A 126 13.81 -2.63 -22.82
N PRO A 127 14.27 -3.79 -22.30
CA PRO A 127 13.35 -4.83 -21.84
C PRO A 127 13.37 -5.04 -20.32
N LEU A 128 12.80 -4.11 -19.53
CA LEU A 128 12.63 -4.39 -18.10
C LEU A 128 11.62 -5.53 -17.85
N CYS A 129 10.61 -5.71 -18.71
CA CYS A 129 9.72 -6.87 -18.63
C CYS A 129 10.46 -8.22 -18.85
N ALA A 130 11.63 -8.24 -19.50
CA ALA A 130 12.40 -9.48 -19.65
C ALA A 130 13.15 -9.90 -18.37
N ALA A 131 13.33 -9.00 -17.40
CA ALA A 131 13.97 -9.33 -16.13
C ALA A 131 13.05 -10.12 -15.18
N GLY A 132 11.81 -10.45 -15.58
CA GLY A 132 10.87 -11.20 -14.74
C GLY A 132 10.46 -10.47 -13.47
N LEU A 133 10.80 -9.18 -13.34
CA LEU A 133 10.37 -8.32 -12.24
C LEU A 133 8.87 -8.07 -12.41
N LYS A 134 8.05 -8.92 -11.79
CA LYS A 134 6.62 -8.67 -11.63
C LYS A 134 6.48 -7.38 -10.82
N THR A 135 6.07 -6.33 -11.52
CA THR A 135 5.87 -4.96 -11.05
C THR A 135 5.16 -4.93 -9.71
N LEU A 136 5.85 -4.42 -8.67
CA LEU A 136 5.38 -4.32 -7.28
C LEU A 136 4.39 -5.44 -6.91
N ASN A 137 4.74 -6.67 -7.27
CA ASN A 137 3.94 -7.80 -6.88
C ASN A 137 4.27 -8.07 -5.43
N ASN A 138 3.24 -8.13 -4.61
CA ASN A 138 3.39 -8.58 -3.24
C ASN A 138 3.94 -10.02 -3.26
N TYR A 139 4.97 -10.30 -2.46
CA TYR A 139 5.50 -11.65 -2.31
C TYR A 139 4.69 -12.50 -1.31
N TRP A 140 3.61 -11.93 -0.79
CA TRP A 140 2.67 -12.60 0.10
C TRP A 140 1.38 -12.97 -0.64
N ALA A 141 0.79 -14.09 -0.24
CA ALA A 141 -0.44 -14.65 -0.82
C ALA A 141 -1.57 -14.77 0.20
N HIS A 142 -1.43 -14.13 1.37
CA HIS A 142 -2.42 -14.04 2.43
C HIS A 142 -2.14 -12.81 3.29
N ALA A 143 -3.18 -12.31 3.98
CA ALA A 143 -3.02 -11.36 5.07
C ALA A 143 -3.21 -12.07 6.41
N HIS A 144 -2.56 -11.57 7.46
CA HIS A 144 -2.79 -12.05 8.82
C HIS A 144 -4.04 -11.36 9.38
N ASP A 145 -5.08 -12.12 9.66
CA ASP A 145 -6.31 -11.59 10.26
C ASP A 145 -6.41 -11.99 11.74
N PHE A 146 -6.49 -10.98 12.60
CA PHE A 146 -6.65 -11.10 14.05
C PHE A 146 -8.06 -10.72 14.50
N SER A 147 -9.00 -10.54 13.56
CA SER A 147 -10.39 -10.23 13.86
C SER A 147 -11.08 -11.41 14.55
N ALA A 148 -11.79 -11.16 15.64
CA ALA A 148 -12.46 -12.21 16.43
C ALA A 148 -13.69 -12.85 15.73
N ASP A 149 -14.17 -12.26 14.63
CA ASP A 149 -15.34 -12.72 13.89
C ASP A 149 -14.91 -13.38 12.56
N GLU A 150 -15.38 -14.60 12.29
CA GLU A 150 -15.04 -15.39 11.09
C GLU A 150 -15.73 -14.88 9.79
N SER A 151 -16.55 -13.82 9.87
CA SER A 151 -17.12 -13.19 8.68
C SER A 151 -16.02 -12.73 7.71
N LEU A 152 -16.15 -13.00 6.40
CA LEU A 152 -15.19 -12.60 5.35
C LEU A 152 -14.72 -11.14 5.52
N THR A 153 -13.50 -10.95 6.03
CA THR A 153 -12.96 -9.63 6.41
C THR A 153 -12.29 -8.93 5.24
N ALA A 154 -11.54 -9.68 4.42
CA ALA A 154 -10.76 -9.16 3.31
C ALA A 154 -11.02 -9.92 2.00
N ASN A 155 -11.44 -9.18 0.97
CA ASN A 155 -11.48 -9.66 -0.40
C ASN A 155 -10.18 -9.26 -1.10
N PHE A 156 -9.52 -10.24 -1.74
CA PHE A 156 -8.34 -9.97 -2.54
C PHE A 156 -8.75 -10.04 -4.01
N LEU A 157 -8.73 -8.90 -4.69
CA LEU A 157 -9.08 -8.81 -6.10
C LEU A 157 -7.83 -8.81 -7.00
N CYS A 158 -6.62 -8.93 -6.43
CA CYS A 158 -5.43 -9.00 -7.28
C CYS A 158 -5.44 -10.32 -8.08
N SER A 159 -5.16 -10.21 -9.37
CA SER A 159 -5.11 -11.32 -10.35
C SER A 159 -4.03 -12.37 -10.07
N CYS A 160 -3.29 -12.25 -8.97
CA CYS A 160 -2.47 -13.31 -8.41
C CYS A 160 -3.30 -13.95 -7.29
N GLU A 161 -3.97 -15.07 -7.58
CA GLU A 161 -4.87 -15.82 -6.69
C GLU A 161 -4.44 -15.81 -5.20
N VAL A 162 -5.05 -14.96 -4.38
CA VAL A 162 -4.82 -14.90 -2.92
C VAL A 162 -5.97 -15.62 -2.22
N ARG A 163 -5.66 -16.49 -1.25
CA ARG A 163 -6.66 -17.16 -0.40
C ARG A 163 -6.59 -16.59 1.02
N LEU A 164 -7.74 -16.41 1.66
CA LEU A 164 -7.81 -16.18 3.11
C LEU A 164 -7.30 -17.45 3.81
N ALA A 165 -6.43 -17.27 4.80
CA ALA A 165 -5.91 -18.35 5.64
C ALA A 165 -6.56 -18.30 7.02
#